data_AF-A0A386H0Z5-F1
#
_entry.id   AF-A0A386H0Z5-F1
#
_cell.length_a   1.000
_cell.length_b   1.000
_cell.length_c   1.000
_cell.angle_alpha   90.00
_cell.angle_beta   90.00
_cell.angle_gamma   90.00
#
_symmetry.space_group_name_H-M   'P 1'
#
loop_
_entity.id
_entity.type
_entity.pdbx_description
1 polymer ?
#
loop_
_entity_poly.entity_id
_entity_poly.type
_entity_poly.pdbx_seq_one_letter_code
_entity_poly.pdbx_strand_id
1 'polypeptide(L)'
;MPRGAITKLKKDDLKNKILENWSYFQLQKMIEYKAENVGIKVRYINPEYTSQKCSVCGHVDKENRESQSKFICKKCGFTANADYNASQNIAKSN
;
A
#
# COMPACT_ATOMS: atom_id res chain seq x y z
N MET A 1 17.25 -2.09 45.30
CA MET A 1 17.18 -2.93 44.08
C MET A 1 17.35 -2.02 42.86
N PRO A 2 18.35 -2.23 41.99
CA PRO A 2 18.77 -1.24 41.00
C PRO A 2 17.75 -1.12 39.87
N ARG A 3 17.39 0.14 39.54
CA ARG A 3 16.56 0.52 38.39
C ARG A 3 17.39 0.27 37.12
N GLY A 4 16.98 -0.71 36.31
CA GLY A 4 17.63 -1.06 35.06
C GLY A 4 17.70 0.13 34.10
N ALA A 5 18.91 0.39 33.60
CA ALA A 5 19.21 1.48 32.68
C ALA A 5 18.39 1.38 31.39
N ILE A 6 17.70 2.44 31.02
CA ILE A 6 17.12 2.62 29.68
C ILE A 6 18.31 2.81 28.73
N THR A 7 18.73 1.73 28.07
CA THR A 7 19.76 1.80 27.03
C THR A 7 19.21 2.60 25.85
N LYS A 8 19.92 3.67 25.48
CA LYS A 8 19.58 4.56 24.37
C LYS A 8 19.55 3.73 23.08
N LEU A 9 18.35 3.51 22.52
CA LEU A 9 18.18 2.93 21.19
C LEU A 9 18.89 3.81 20.16
N LYS A 10 19.73 3.22 19.30
CA LYS A 10 20.36 3.95 18.20
C LYS A 10 19.29 4.28 17.15
N LYS A 11 19.45 5.39 16.42
CA LYS A 11 18.46 5.89 15.44
C LYS A 11 18.06 4.84 14.39
N ASP A 12 18.97 3.94 14.02
CA ASP A 12 18.73 2.90 13.02
C ASP A 12 17.94 1.72 13.60
N ASP A 13 18.18 1.34 14.86
CA ASP A 13 17.38 0.34 15.59
C ASP A 13 15.93 0.83 15.81
N LEU A 14 15.76 2.14 16.00
CA LEU A 14 14.43 2.75 16.12
C LEU A 14 13.69 2.74 14.78
N LYS A 15 14.36 3.03 13.67
CA LYS A 15 13.77 2.93 12.32
C LYS A 15 13.36 1.49 11.99
N ASN A 16 14.23 0.51 12.29
CA ASN A 16 13.95 -0.90 12.07
C ASN A 16 12.78 -1.38 12.95
N LYS A 17 12.74 -1.01 14.24
CA LYS A 17 11.59 -1.30 15.10
C LYS A 17 10.29 -0.65 14.65
N ILE A 18 10.33 0.57 14.10
CA ILE A 18 9.13 1.23 13.55
C ILE A 18 8.62 0.50 12.30
N LEU A 19 9.53 0.00 11.46
CA LEU A 19 9.19 -0.80 10.28
C LEU A 19 8.68 -2.20 10.67
N GLU A 20 9.24 -2.81 11.71
CA GLU A 20 8.80 -4.11 12.27
C GLU A 20 7.45 -4.00 13.00
N ASN A 21 7.19 -2.91 13.74
CA ASN A 21 5.89 -2.60 14.34
C ASN A 21 4.89 -2.02 13.35
N TRP A 22 5.24 -1.95 12.05
CA TRP A 22 4.31 -1.45 11.06
C TRP A 22 3.26 -2.53 10.81
N SER A 23 2.04 -2.29 11.27
CA SER A 23 0.90 -3.19 11.12
C SER A 23 0.73 -3.73 9.69
N TYR A 24 1.18 -2.97 8.69
CA TYR A 24 1.19 -3.40 7.29
C TYR A 24 2.15 -4.57 6.99
N PHE A 25 3.34 -4.61 7.59
CA PHE A 25 4.28 -5.72 7.38
C PHE A 25 3.71 -7.02 7.95
N GLN A 26 3.18 -6.97 9.18
CA GLN A 26 2.52 -8.12 9.79
C GLN A 26 1.29 -8.55 8.98
N LEU A 27 0.47 -7.61 8.52
CA LEU A 27 -0.69 -7.90 7.67
C LEU A 27 -0.28 -8.60 6.36
N GLN A 28 0.75 -8.09 5.68
CA GLN A 28 1.28 -8.69 4.47
C GLN A 28 1.74 -10.13 4.71
N LYS A 29 2.47 -10.39 5.80
CA LYS A 29 2.90 -11.74 6.19
C LYS A 29 1.72 -12.68 6.46
N MET A 30 0.68 -12.19 7.13
CA MET A 30 -0.52 -13.00 7.37
C MET A 30 -1.30 -13.31 6.08
N ILE A 31 -1.31 -12.38 5.12
CA ILE A 31 -1.89 -12.59 3.79
C ILE A 31 -1.10 -13.65 3.02
N GLU A 32 0.24 -13.54 2.98
CA GLU A 32 1.12 -14.54 2.35
C GLU A 32 0.87 -15.93 2.92
N TYR A 33 0.94 -16.06 4.25
CA TYR A 33 0.72 -17.31 4.96
C TYR A 33 -0.65 -17.93 4.63
N LYS A 34 -1.74 -17.15 4.69
CA LYS A 34 -3.08 -17.67 4.41
C LYS A 34 -3.28 -18.00 2.93
N ALA A 35 -2.69 -17.22 2.03
CA ALA A 35 -2.77 -17.47 0.59
C ALA A 35 -2.04 -18.75 0.20
N GLU A 36 -0.84 -18.97 0.77
CA GLU A 36 -0.06 -20.20 0.55
C GLU A 36 -0.82 -21.46 0.98
N ASN A 37 -1.50 -21.42 2.12
CA ASN A 37 -2.30 -22.54 2.62
C ASN A 37 -3.43 -22.99 1.67
N VAL A 38 -3.90 -22.11 0.78
CA VAL A 38 -4.93 -22.41 -0.21
C VAL A 38 -4.38 -22.43 -1.65
N GLY A 39 -3.06 -22.39 -1.82
CA GLY A 39 -2.39 -22.45 -3.13
C GLY A 39 -2.46 -21.15 -3.95
N ILE A 40 -2.78 -20.01 -3.34
CA ILE A 40 -2.80 -18.70 -4.01
C ILE A 40 -1.42 -18.06 -3.95
N LYS A 41 -0.89 -17.65 -5.11
CA LYS A 41 0.39 -16.94 -5.21
C LYS A 41 0.22 -15.45 -4.92
N VAL A 42 0.95 -14.94 -3.94
CA VAL A 42 1.04 -13.50 -3.65
C VAL A 42 2.19 -12.89 -4.44
N ARG A 43 1.96 -11.70 -5.01
CA ARG A 43 2.98 -10.94 -5.75
C ARG A 43 3.00 -9.50 -5.25
N TYR A 44 4.20 -8.97 -5.07
CA TYR A 44 4.40 -7.56 -4.81
C TYR A 44 4.61 -6.81 -6.11
N ILE A 45 4.00 -5.63 -6.21
CA ILE A 45 4.17 -4.73 -7.34
C ILE A 45 4.76 -3.40 -6.85
N ASN A 46 5.28 -2.61 -7.78
CA ASN A 46 5.63 -1.22 -7.47
C ASN A 46 4.34 -0.42 -7.16
N PRO A 47 4.19 0.17 -5.95
CA PRO A 47 2.98 0.92 -5.59
C PRO A 47 2.87 2.29 -6.28
N GLU A 48 3.92 2.76 -6.95
CA GLU A 48 4.00 4.11 -7.50
C GLU A 48 2.86 4.42 -8.49
N TYR A 49 2.25 5.60 -8.34
CA TYR A 49 1.16 6.14 -9.18
C TYR A 49 -0.12 5.29 -9.30
N THR A 50 -0.23 4.16 -8.61
CA THR A 50 -1.41 3.27 -8.68
C THR A 50 -2.73 3.95 -8.26
N SER A 51 -2.67 4.98 -7.42
CA SER A 51 -3.83 5.77 -6.99
C SER A 51 -4.14 6.98 -7.89
N GLN A 52 -3.22 7.35 -8.79
CA GLN A 52 -3.34 8.49 -9.70
C GLN A 52 -3.63 8.07 -11.14
N LYS A 53 -3.26 6.83 -11.49
CA LYS A 53 -3.54 6.23 -12.79
C LYS A 53 -5.02 5.92 -12.95
N CYS A 54 -5.61 6.24 -14.08
CA CYS A 54 -6.94 5.78 -14.44
C CYS A 54 -6.89 4.32 -14.88
N SER A 55 -7.67 3.46 -14.21
CA SER A 55 -7.77 2.04 -14.56
C SER A 55 -8.44 1.77 -15.92
N VAL A 56 -9.15 2.75 -16.48
CA VAL A 56 -9.83 2.64 -17.79
C VAL A 56 -8.90 3.09 -18.92
N CYS A 57 -8.37 4.31 -18.87
CA CYS A 57 -7.63 4.91 -19.99
C CYS A 57 -6.11 5.00 -19.76
N GLY A 58 -5.62 4.63 -18.57
CA GLY A 58 -4.20 4.66 -18.23
C GLY A 58 -3.61 6.05 -17.95
N HIS A 59 -4.38 7.12 -18.06
CA HIS A 59 -3.90 8.48 -17.78
C HIS A 59 -3.52 8.65 -16.31
N VAL A 60 -2.34 9.19 -16.05
CA VAL A 60 -1.83 9.46 -14.71
C VAL A 60 -1.85 10.97 -14.49
N ASP A 61 -2.56 11.39 -13.44
CA ASP A 61 -2.60 12.78 -13.01
C ASP A 61 -2.83 12.84 -11.49
N LYS A 62 -2.17 13.78 -10.82
CA LYS A 62 -2.37 14.03 -9.38
C LYS A 62 -3.78 14.49 -9.08
N GLU A 63 -4.40 15.23 -10.00
CA GLU A 63 -5.76 15.75 -9.85
C GLU A 63 -6.85 14.68 -10.10
N ASN A 64 -6.46 13.49 -10.55
CA ASN A 64 -7.44 12.41 -10.75
C ASN A 64 -8.04 11.92 -9.43
N ARG A 65 -7.31 12.05 -8.30
CA ARG A 65 -7.79 11.70 -6.97
C ARG A 65 -8.23 12.97 -6.24
N GLU A 66 -9.53 13.28 -6.29
CA GLU A 66 -10.09 14.48 -5.66
C GLU A 66 -10.16 14.37 -4.13
N SER A 67 -10.36 13.15 -3.60
CA SER A 67 -10.41 12.91 -2.16
C SER A 67 -9.96 11.50 -1.80
N GLN A 68 -10.00 11.16 -0.51
CA GLN A 68 -9.71 9.80 -0.06
C GLN A 68 -10.61 8.78 -0.77
N SER A 69 -11.89 9.09 -0.97
CA SER A 69 -12.91 8.19 -1.51
C SER A 69 -13.29 8.47 -2.96
N LYS A 70 -12.91 9.61 -3.55
CA LYS A 70 -13.38 10.04 -4.87
C LYS A 70 -12.26 10.11 -5.90
N PHE A 71 -12.47 9.43 -7.03
CA PHE A 71 -11.60 9.48 -8.20
C PHE A 71 -12.39 9.96 -9.41
N ILE A 72 -11.85 10.93 -10.15
CA ILE A 72 -12.37 11.42 -11.43
C ILE A 72 -11.20 11.57 -12.39
N CYS A 73 -11.16 10.76 -13.45
CA CYS A 73 -10.14 10.92 -14.47
C CYS A 73 -10.34 12.22 -15.26
N LYS A 74 -9.34 13.11 -15.26
CA LYS A 74 -9.37 14.38 -15.99
C LYS A 74 -9.28 14.23 -17.51
N LYS A 75 -8.91 13.05 -18.01
CA LYS A 75 -8.84 12.75 -19.46
C LYS A 75 -10.12 12.13 -20.03
N CYS A 76 -10.67 11.09 -19.38
CA CYS A 76 -11.80 10.33 -19.92
C CYS A 76 -13.10 10.48 -19.12
N GLY A 77 -13.09 11.24 -18.03
CA GLY A 77 -14.28 11.46 -17.19
C GLY A 77 -14.67 10.27 -16.31
N PHE A 78 -13.91 9.17 -16.32
CA PHE A 78 -14.23 8.00 -15.49
C PHE A 78 -14.27 8.35 -14.00
N THR A 79 -15.38 8.03 -13.34
CA THR A 79 -15.58 8.27 -11.91
C THR A 79 -15.72 6.96 -11.15
N ALA A 80 -15.04 6.84 -10.02
CA ALA A 80 -15.18 5.70 -9.14
C ALA A 80 -14.73 6.04 -7.71
N ASN A 81 -14.86 5.06 -6.81
CA ASN A 81 -14.13 5.13 -5.55
C ASN A 81 -12.61 5.05 -5.83
N ALA A 82 -11.82 5.87 -5.12
CA ALA A 82 -10.37 5.91 -5.33
C ALA A 82 -9.67 4.59 -5.00
N ASP A 83 -10.11 3.90 -3.94
CA ASP A 83 -9.55 2.60 -3.57
C ASP A 83 -9.92 1.53 -4.60
N TYR A 84 -11.16 1.55 -5.11
CA TYR A 84 -11.58 0.66 -6.19
C TYR A 84 -10.72 0.85 -7.46
N ASN A 85 -10.52 2.10 -7.88
CA ASN A 85 -9.66 2.39 -9.03
C ASN A 85 -8.22 1.92 -8.79
N ALA A 86 -7.68 2.12 -7.59
CA ALA A 86 -6.35 1.65 -7.23
C ALA A 86 -6.26 0.12 -7.26
N SER A 87 -7.25 -0.61 -6.72
CA SER A 87 -7.31 -2.08 -6.79
C SER A 87 -7.28 -2.58 -8.23
N GLN A 88 -8.02 -1.93 -9.13
CA GLN A 88 -8.02 -2.28 -10.55
C GLN A 88 -6.66 -2.01 -11.22
N ASN A 89 -5.96 -0.94 -10.84
CA ASN A 89 -4.60 -0.71 -11.33
C ASN A 89 -3.62 -1.76 -10.81
N ILE A 90 -3.70 -2.12 -9.53
CA ILE A 90 -2.86 -3.17 -8.93
C ILE A 90 -3.09 -4.50 -9.64
N ALA A 91 -4.34 -4.87 -9.88
CA ALA A 91 -4.69 -6.12 -10.58
C ALA A 91 -4.18 -6.17 -12.03
N LYS A 92 -3.98 -5.01 -12.67
CA LYS A 92 -3.45 -4.89 -14.04
C LYS A 92 -1.93 -4.72 -14.11
N SER A 93 -1.26 -4.56 -12.96
CA SER A 93 0.20 -4.45 -12.91
C SER A 93 0.80 -5.85 -13.04
N ASN A 94 1.52 -6.09 -14.14
CA ASN A 94 2.24 -7.33 -14.43
C ASN A 94 3.60 -7.38 -13.74
#